data_AF-A0AAD8A4X4-F1
#
_entry.id   AF-A0AAD8A4X4-F1
#
_cell.length_a   1.000
_cell.length_b   1.000
_cell.length_c   1.000
_cell.angle_alpha   90.00
_cell.angle_beta   90.00
_cell.angle_gamma   90.00
#
_symmetry.space_group_name_H-M   'P 1'
#
loop_
_entity.id
_entity.type
_entity.pdbx_description
1 polymer ?
#
loop_
_entity_poly.entity_id
_entity_poly.type
_entity_poly.pdbx_seq_one_letter_code
_entity_poly.pdbx_strand_id
1 'polypeptide(L)'
;MIKISGKSSPLASLDYLKTSGGCFHDTVVHDIDVMCWMLGEYPNRVAACSQAHIPEIAAIGDHDTAAVIFTFPSGTIGILDWCRYSSYGYDHRLEVFGPKGIIMCENERPLSGIKSQTNGLEGPLSVSNYYTFSSCYCTAYANEMEHFLDVLQGKAEMATRGPEAMAVIRIATACEKSARTGRFVDMEWGPEFDERGS
;
A
#
# COMPACT_ATOMS: atom_id res chain seq x y z
N MET A 1 -15.22 -6.39 2.64
CA MET A 1 -13.82 -6.87 2.58
C MET A 1 -13.06 -5.95 1.66
N ILE A 2 -11.83 -5.60 2.02
CA ILE A 2 -10.92 -4.85 1.15
C ILE A 2 -9.65 -5.66 0.97
N LYS A 3 -9.09 -5.68 -0.24
CA LYS A 3 -7.80 -6.28 -0.51
C LYS A 3 -6.93 -5.34 -1.33
N ILE A 4 -5.68 -5.24 -0.93
CA ILE A 4 -4.64 -4.49 -1.65
C ILE A 4 -3.50 -5.45 -1.99
N SER A 5 -3.03 -5.37 -3.22
CA SER A 5 -1.81 -6.06 -3.67
C SER A 5 -0.82 -5.01 -4.16
N GLY A 6 0.27 -4.83 -3.41
CA GLY A 6 1.35 -3.88 -3.73
C GLY A 6 2.64 -4.61 -4.10
N LYS A 7 3.26 -4.30 -5.23
CA LYS A 7 4.61 -4.77 -5.58
C LYS A 7 5.42 -3.65 -6.19
N SER A 8 6.59 -3.41 -5.62
CA SER A 8 7.47 -2.35 -6.07
C SER A 8 8.37 -2.79 -7.22
N SER A 9 8.83 -1.81 -7.98
CA SER A 9 9.85 -1.95 -9.02
C SER A 9 10.41 -0.54 -9.30
N PRO A 10 11.71 -0.40 -9.64
CA PRO A 10 12.78 -1.37 -9.48
C PRO A 10 13.05 -1.69 -7.99
N LEU A 11 13.95 -2.64 -7.75
CA LEU A 11 14.50 -2.83 -6.42
C LEU A 11 15.32 -1.59 -6.01
N ALA A 12 15.03 -1.03 -4.83
CA ALA A 12 15.78 0.10 -4.28
C ALA A 12 17.23 -0.28 -3.94
N SER A 13 18.12 0.71 -3.86
CA SER A 13 19.52 0.46 -3.50
C SER A 13 19.65 -0.01 -2.05
N LEU A 14 20.65 -0.85 -1.77
CA LEU A 14 20.92 -1.32 -0.41
C LEU A 14 21.26 -0.19 0.57
N ASP A 15 21.90 0.88 0.09
CA ASP A 15 22.22 2.03 0.93
C ASP A 15 20.96 2.76 1.39
N TYR A 16 19.94 2.86 0.53
CA TYR A 16 18.63 3.37 0.91
C TYR A 16 17.96 2.44 1.94
N LEU A 17 17.89 1.14 1.64
CA LEU A 17 17.19 0.15 2.46
C LEU A 17 17.74 0.05 3.91
N LYS A 18 19.04 0.26 4.11
CA LYS A 18 19.65 0.31 5.46
C LYS A 18 19.10 1.45 6.32
N THR A 19 18.54 2.49 5.70
CA THR A 19 18.06 3.70 6.38
C THR A 19 16.54 3.89 6.27
N SER A 20 15.83 3.00 5.57
CA SER A 20 14.40 3.18 5.24
C SER A 20 13.46 2.96 6.43
N GLY A 21 13.94 2.34 7.51
CA GLY A 21 13.08 1.91 8.63
C GLY A 21 12.37 0.57 8.39
N GLY A 22 12.70 -0.13 7.31
CA GLY A 22 12.18 -1.46 6.97
C GLY A 22 10.85 -1.41 6.20
N CYS A 23 10.48 -2.55 5.60
CA CYS A 23 9.38 -2.61 4.61
C CYS A 23 8.02 -2.10 5.12
N PHE A 24 7.72 -2.29 6.42
CA PHE A 24 6.46 -1.87 7.03
C PHE A 24 6.29 -0.35 7.06
N HIS A 25 7.38 0.39 7.33
CA HIS A 25 7.38 1.84 7.49
C HIS A 25 7.77 2.57 6.20
N ASP A 26 8.50 1.93 5.30
CA ASP A 26 8.95 2.51 4.03
C ASP A 26 7.89 2.41 2.93
N THR A 27 7.18 1.29 2.85
CA THR A 27 6.29 1.03 1.71
C THR A 27 4.91 0.53 2.05
N VAL A 28 4.81 -0.47 2.93
CA VAL A 28 3.51 -1.02 3.32
C VAL A 28 2.65 0.05 4.01
N VAL A 29 3.28 1.05 4.61
CA VAL A 29 2.63 2.24 5.19
C VAL A 29 1.66 2.93 4.22
N HIS A 30 1.98 2.98 2.92
CA HIS A 30 1.12 3.60 1.92
C HIS A 30 -0.13 2.75 1.64
N ASP A 31 0.03 1.43 1.57
CA ASP A 31 -1.10 0.51 1.41
C ASP A 31 -2.03 0.55 2.64
N ILE A 32 -1.45 0.68 3.84
CA ILE A 32 -2.20 0.86 5.09
C ILE A 32 -3.00 2.17 5.04
N ASP A 33 -2.37 3.28 4.63
CA ASP A 33 -3.03 4.58 4.53
C ASP A 33 -4.23 4.53 3.57
N VAL A 34 -4.01 4.04 2.34
CA VAL A 34 -5.08 3.88 1.35
C VAL A 34 -6.21 2.99 1.86
N MET A 35 -5.89 1.89 2.54
CA MET A 35 -6.91 1.01 3.12
C MET A 35 -7.77 1.73 4.16
N CYS A 36 -7.13 2.47 5.07
CA CYS A 36 -7.83 3.22 6.12
C CYS A 36 -8.63 4.40 5.53
N TRP A 37 -8.10 5.05 4.50
CA TRP A 37 -8.78 6.13 3.79
C TRP A 37 -10.06 5.62 3.09
N MET A 38 -9.98 4.49 2.38
CA MET A 38 -11.11 3.90 1.67
C MET A 38 -12.22 3.39 2.61
N LEU A 39 -11.84 2.92 3.80
CA LEU A 39 -12.80 2.42 4.79
C LEU A 39 -13.33 3.52 5.73
N GLY A 40 -12.60 4.63 5.89
CA GLY A 40 -12.94 5.68 6.85
C GLY A 40 -12.74 5.29 8.31
N GLU A 41 -12.10 4.16 8.58
CA GLU A 41 -11.86 3.63 9.94
C GLU A 41 -10.45 3.02 10.04
N TYR A 42 -9.98 2.84 11.27
CA TYR A 42 -8.70 2.20 11.56
C TYR A 42 -8.89 0.78 12.12
N PRO A 43 -7.98 -0.16 11.82
CA PRO A 43 -8.07 -1.52 12.33
C PRO A 43 -7.89 -1.56 13.86
N ASN A 44 -8.62 -2.43 14.53
CA ASN A 44 -8.47 -2.70 15.97
C ASN A 44 -7.60 -3.94 16.24
N ARG A 45 -7.24 -4.69 15.19
CA ARG A 45 -6.38 -5.87 15.28
C ARG A 45 -5.69 -6.12 13.95
N VAL A 46 -4.40 -6.49 14.03
CA VAL A 46 -3.59 -6.86 12.87
C VAL A 46 -2.86 -8.18 13.07
N ALA A 47 -2.65 -8.93 12.00
CA ALA A 47 -1.73 -10.06 11.94
C ALA A 47 -0.89 -9.98 10.68
N ALA A 48 0.44 -10.08 10.83
CA ALA A 48 1.37 -9.99 9.71
C ALA A 48 2.33 -11.18 9.69
N CYS A 49 2.78 -11.54 8.50
CA CYS A 49 3.94 -12.40 8.27
C CYS A 49 4.86 -11.73 7.24
N SER A 50 6.16 -11.91 7.40
CA SER A 50 7.17 -11.39 6.47
C SER A 50 8.31 -12.39 6.29
N GLN A 51 8.97 -12.31 5.13
CA GLN A 51 10.13 -13.13 4.76
C GLN A 51 11.13 -12.30 3.95
N ALA A 52 12.37 -12.78 3.94
CA ALA A 52 13.44 -12.22 3.12
C ALA A 52 13.99 -13.32 2.21
N HIS A 53 13.58 -13.29 0.93
CA HIS A 53 14.02 -14.22 -0.11
C HIS A 53 15.22 -13.70 -0.89
N ILE A 54 15.48 -12.39 -0.88
CA ILE A 54 16.62 -11.72 -1.50
C ILE A 54 17.78 -11.68 -0.49
N PRO A 55 18.91 -12.36 -0.75
CA PRO A 55 20.00 -12.51 0.22
C PRO A 55 20.56 -11.19 0.75
N GLU A 56 20.66 -10.17 -0.10
CA GLU A 56 21.21 -8.87 0.26
C GLU A 56 20.29 -8.09 1.21
N ILE A 57 18.97 -8.29 1.10
CA ILE A 57 17.95 -7.70 1.99
C ILE A 57 17.94 -8.44 3.32
N ALA A 58 18.01 -9.78 3.28
CA ALA A 58 18.15 -10.60 4.48
C ALA A 58 19.41 -10.22 5.28
N ALA A 59 20.52 -9.92 4.59
CA ALA A 59 21.80 -9.54 5.22
C ALA A 59 21.74 -8.23 6.00
N ILE A 60 20.82 -7.32 5.67
CA ILE A 60 20.60 -6.06 6.40
C ILE A 60 19.45 -6.18 7.43
N GLY A 61 18.85 -7.36 7.57
CA GLY A 61 17.78 -7.62 8.54
C GLY A 61 16.41 -7.07 8.15
N ASP A 62 16.19 -6.73 6.88
CA ASP A 62 14.90 -6.29 6.35
C ASP A 62 14.16 -7.45 5.65
N HIS A 63 12.93 -7.20 5.20
CA HIS A 63 12.07 -8.18 4.53
C HIS A 63 11.67 -7.69 3.14
N ASP A 64 11.60 -8.61 2.17
CA ASP A 64 11.18 -8.30 0.80
C ASP A 64 9.78 -8.78 0.46
N THR A 65 9.17 -9.60 1.31
CA THR A 65 7.82 -10.13 1.08
C THR A 65 7.06 -10.09 2.39
N ALA A 66 5.81 -9.61 2.34
CA ALA A 66 4.94 -9.56 3.51
C ALA A 66 3.47 -9.80 3.14
N ALA A 67 2.70 -10.32 4.09
CA ALA A 67 1.25 -10.34 4.03
C ALA A 67 0.68 -9.89 5.38
N VAL A 68 -0.44 -9.16 5.33
CA VAL A 68 -1.10 -8.62 6.52
C VAL A 68 -2.61 -8.83 6.42
N ILE A 69 -3.21 -9.21 7.54
CA ILE A 69 -4.66 -9.25 7.74
C ILE A 69 -5.02 -8.20 8.77
N PHE A 70 -6.02 -7.38 8.44
CA PHE A 70 -6.56 -6.33 9.28
C PHE A 70 -7.98 -6.68 9.67
N THR A 71 -8.32 -6.47 10.95
CA THR A 71 -9.71 -6.52 11.43
C THR A 71 -10.12 -5.12 11.85
N PHE A 72 -11.23 -4.66 11.30
CA PHE A 72 -11.77 -3.32 11.57
C PHE A 72 -12.96 -3.37 12.55
N PRO A 73 -13.25 -2.27 13.26
CA PRO A 73 -14.40 -2.17 14.16
C PRO A 73 -15.74 -2.51 13.49
N SER A 74 -15.93 -2.16 12.21
CA SER A 74 -17.12 -2.53 11.43
C SER A 74 -17.30 -4.05 11.22
N GLY A 75 -16.29 -4.86 11.56
CA GLY A 75 -16.21 -6.27 11.18
C GLY A 75 -15.64 -6.49 9.78
N THR A 76 -15.27 -5.43 9.06
CA THR A 76 -14.56 -5.54 7.79
C THR A 76 -13.21 -6.23 8.00
N ILE A 77 -12.87 -7.15 7.08
CA ILE A 77 -11.54 -7.74 6.97
C ILE A 77 -10.80 -7.08 5.82
N GLY A 78 -9.59 -6.60 6.11
CA GLY A 78 -8.61 -6.13 5.15
C GLY A 78 -7.53 -7.17 4.91
N ILE A 79 -7.07 -7.30 3.67
CA ILE A 79 -5.95 -8.17 3.29
C ILE A 79 -4.95 -7.35 2.49
N LEU A 80 -3.68 -7.47 2.83
CA LEU A 80 -2.57 -6.89 2.09
C LEU A 80 -1.56 -7.98 1.74
N ASP A 81 -1.16 -8.04 0.49
CA ASP A 81 0.03 -8.77 0.07
C ASP A 81 1.02 -7.83 -0.60
N TRP A 82 2.27 -7.88 -0.14
CA TRP A 82 3.32 -6.94 -0.52
C TRP A 82 4.61 -7.65 -0.94
N CYS A 83 5.25 -7.14 -2.00
CA CYS A 83 6.59 -7.55 -2.40
C CYS A 83 7.46 -6.35 -2.79
N ARG A 84 8.73 -6.36 -2.38
CA ARG A 84 9.73 -5.33 -2.68
C ARG A 84 10.11 -5.28 -4.16
N TYR A 85 9.97 -6.40 -4.88
CA TYR A 85 10.35 -6.49 -6.28
C TYR A 85 9.36 -7.29 -7.12
N SER A 86 8.97 -6.71 -8.24
CA SER A 86 8.22 -7.35 -9.31
C SER A 86 8.97 -7.23 -10.63
N SER A 87 9.12 -8.37 -11.32
CA SER A 87 9.77 -8.46 -12.64
C SER A 87 8.90 -7.92 -13.77
N TYR A 88 7.59 -7.77 -13.55
CA TYR A 88 6.63 -7.28 -14.55
C TYR A 88 6.22 -5.81 -14.34
N GLY A 89 6.98 -5.10 -13.49
CA GLY A 89 6.77 -3.69 -13.16
C GLY A 89 5.97 -3.48 -11.88
N TYR A 90 5.67 -2.21 -11.62
CA TYR A 90 4.97 -1.72 -10.43
C TYR A 90 3.52 -2.23 -10.42
N ASP A 91 3.10 -2.95 -9.39
CA ASP A 91 1.78 -3.60 -9.30
C ASP A 91 1.02 -3.11 -8.08
N HIS A 92 0.08 -2.20 -8.27
CA HIS A 92 -0.74 -1.61 -7.22
C HIS A 92 -2.20 -1.79 -7.59
N ARG A 93 -2.83 -2.77 -6.94
CA ARG A 93 -4.25 -3.11 -7.16
C ARG A 93 -5.02 -3.06 -5.86
N LEU A 94 -6.28 -2.68 -5.97
CA LEU A 94 -7.20 -2.59 -4.86
C LEU A 94 -8.55 -3.15 -5.27
N GLU A 95 -9.17 -3.93 -4.39
CA GLU A 95 -10.55 -4.38 -4.56
C GLU A 95 -11.34 -4.21 -3.27
N VAL A 96 -12.58 -3.75 -3.40
CA VAL A 96 -13.52 -3.60 -2.27
C VAL A 96 -14.78 -4.37 -2.60
N PHE A 97 -15.07 -5.39 -1.81
CA PHE A 97 -16.25 -6.22 -1.90
C PHE A 97 -17.25 -5.89 -0.79
N GLY A 98 -18.52 -5.75 -1.18
CA GLY A 98 -19.63 -5.57 -0.26
C GLY A 98 -20.93 -6.21 -0.78
N PRO A 99 -22.05 -6.06 -0.04
CA PRO A 99 -23.31 -6.73 -0.35
C PRO A 99 -23.90 -6.41 -1.73
N LYS A 100 -23.50 -5.29 -2.34
CA LYS A 100 -24.00 -4.82 -3.64
C LYS A 100 -23.05 -5.09 -4.81
N GLY A 101 -21.92 -5.75 -4.56
CA GLY A 101 -20.95 -6.07 -5.60
C GLY A 101 -19.51 -5.69 -5.21
N ILE A 102 -18.72 -5.39 -6.23
CA ILE A 102 -17.27 -5.17 -6.11
C ILE A 102 -16.83 -3.95 -6.93
N ILE A 103 -15.89 -3.19 -6.38
CA ILE A 103 -15.13 -2.17 -7.09
C ILE A 103 -13.68 -2.64 -7.14
N MET A 104 -13.06 -2.52 -8.31
CA MET A 104 -11.66 -2.89 -8.53
C MET A 104 -10.91 -1.72 -9.16
N CYS A 105 -9.71 -1.45 -8.65
CA CYS A 105 -8.71 -0.59 -9.27
C CYS A 105 -7.59 -1.50 -9.79
N GLU A 106 -7.45 -1.56 -11.11
CA GLU A 106 -6.39 -2.32 -11.78
C GLU A 106 -5.16 -1.46 -12.04
N ASN A 107 -4.05 -2.11 -12.39
CA ASN A 107 -2.81 -1.41 -12.75
C ASN A 107 -3.00 -0.48 -13.93
N GLU A 108 -2.50 0.75 -13.79
CA GLU A 108 -2.29 1.61 -14.93
C GLU A 108 -1.11 1.08 -15.77
N ARG A 109 -1.28 1.12 -17.09
CA ARG A 109 -0.27 0.68 -18.05
C ARG A 109 0.01 1.81 -19.02
N PRO A 110 1.27 1.98 -19.47
CA PRO A 110 1.62 2.97 -20.48
C PRO A 110 0.74 2.93 -21.73
N LEU A 111 0.30 1.72 -22.11
CA LEU A 111 -0.54 1.46 -23.28
C LEU A 111 -1.67 0.48 -22.90
N SER A 112 -2.64 0.97 -22.13
CA SER A 112 -3.77 0.20 -21.59
C SER A 112 -4.68 -0.45 -22.64
N GLY A 113 -4.66 0.03 -23.89
CA GLY A 113 -5.43 -0.50 -25.02
C GLY A 113 -4.75 -1.60 -25.84
N ILE A 114 -3.47 -1.94 -25.58
CA ILE A 114 -2.72 -2.90 -26.38
C ILE A 114 -2.79 -4.29 -25.74
N LYS A 115 -3.48 -5.20 -26.41
CA LYS A 115 -3.48 -6.63 -26.14
C LYS A 115 -2.96 -7.35 -27.39
N SER A 116 -2.04 -8.27 -27.20
CA SER A 116 -1.50 -9.10 -28.27
C SER A 116 -2.20 -10.45 -28.25
N GLN A 117 -2.74 -10.88 -29.40
CA GLN A 117 -3.23 -12.23 -29.59
C GLN A 117 -2.40 -12.86 -30.71
N THR A 118 -1.49 -13.76 -30.35
CA THR A 118 -0.62 -14.45 -31.30
C THR A 118 -0.99 -15.93 -31.37
N ASN A 119 -1.35 -16.41 -32.57
CA ASN A 119 -1.44 -17.84 -32.83
C ASN A 119 -0.02 -18.42 -32.96
N GLY A 120 0.54 -18.92 -31.85
CA GLY A 120 1.78 -19.70 -31.86
C GLY A 120 3.09 -18.91 -31.83
N LEU A 121 3.08 -17.62 -31.50
CA LEU A 121 4.32 -16.87 -31.16
C LEU A 121 4.44 -16.70 -29.65
N GLU A 122 5.63 -16.95 -29.12
CA GLU A 122 6.02 -16.57 -27.76
C GLU A 122 6.12 -15.03 -27.66
N GLY A 123 5.41 -14.44 -26.71
CA GLY A 123 5.42 -13.00 -26.48
C GLY A 123 4.39 -12.56 -25.42
N PRO A 124 4.55 -11.37 -24.83
CA PRO A 124 3.63 -10.91 -23.78
C PRO A 124 2.26 -10.59 -24.36
N LEU A 125 1.20 -11.09 -23.70
CA LEU A 125 -0.20 -10.87 -24.07
C LEU A 125 -0.66 -9.41 -23.88
N SER A 126 0.10 -8.63 -23.10
CA SER A 126 -0.13 -7.20 -22.88
C SER A 126 1.16 -6.48 -22.50
N VAL A 127 1.15 -5.16 -22.62
CA VAL A 127 2.26 -4.31 -22.16
C VAL A 127 2.44 -4.45 -20.64
N SER A 128 3.71 -4.47 -20.20
CA SER A 128 4.08 -4.49 -18.77
C SER A 128 3.53 -3.25 -18.05
N ASN A 129 3.39 -3.34 -16.73
CA ASN A 129 3.05 -2.17 -15.93
C ASN A 129 4.16 -1.11 -16.02
N TYR A 130 3.86 0.11 -15.56
CA TYR A 130 4.90 1.11 -15.36
C TYR A 130 6.04 0.54 -14.51
N TYR A 131 7.29 0.86 -14.87
CA TYR A 131 8.45 0.28 -14.21
C TYR A 131 8.75 0.94 -12.85
N THR A 132 8.41 2.22 -12.68
CA THR A 132 8.73 2.99 -11.48
C THR A 132 7.48 3.65 -10.90
N PHE A 133 7.48 3.90 -9.59
CA PHE A 133 6.42 4.67 -8.93
C PHE A 133 6.29 6.08 -9.51
N SER A 134 7.39 6.75 -9.90
CA SER A 134 7.34 8.12 -10.42
C SER A 134 6.59 8.20 -11.74
N SER A 135 6.69 7.18 -12.60
CA SER A 135 5.88 7.11 -13.82
C SER A 135 4.43 6.76 -13.54
N CYS A 136 4.18 5.91 -12.54
CA CYS A 136 2.82 5.51 -12.15
C CYS A 136 2.04 6.64 -11.46
N TYR A 137 2.72 7.52 -10.71
CA TYR A 137 2.08 8.52 -9.85
C TYR A 137 2.36 9.97 -10.28
N CYS A 138 2.81 10.20 -11.51
CA CYS A 138 3.10 11.56 -11.98
C CYS A 138 1.89 12.49 -11.86
N THR A 139 0.70 12.02 -12.24
CA THR A 139 -0.55 12.76 -12.08
C THR A 139 -0.95 12.90 -10.62
N ALA A 140 -0.72 11.88 -9.79
CA ALA A 140 -1.01 11.97 -8.36
C ALA A 140 -0.19 13.06 -7.67
N TYR A 141 1.11 13.14 -7.96
CA TYR A 141 1.98 14.21 -7.43
C TYR A 141 1.59 15.60 -7.95
N ALA A 142 1.18 15.71 -9.23
CA ALA A 142 0.68 16.98 -9.76
C ALA A 142 -0.59 17.43 -9.01
N ASN A 143 -1.55 16.52 -8.83
CA ASN A 143 -2.79 16.78 -8.11
C ASN A 143 -2.54 17.11 -6.63
N GLU A 144 -1.61 16.42 -5.98
CA GLU A 144 -1.22 16.71 -4.58
C GLU A 144 -0.65 18.13 -4.45
N MET A 145 0.21 18.54 -5.38
CA MET A 145 0.77 19.89 -5.39
C MET A 145 -0.31 20.95 -5.65
N GLU A 146 -1.23 20.70 -6.59
CA GLU A 146 -2.37 21.58 -6.84
C GLU A 146 -3.25 21.73 -5.59
N HIS A 147 -3.59 20.62 -4.93
CA HIS A 147 -4.34 20.63 -3.67
C HIS A 147 -3.62 21.44 -2.58
N PHE A 148 -2.31 21.25 -2.44
CA PHE A 148 -1.51 22.00 -1.49
C PHE A 148 -1.56 23.51 -1.77
N LEU A 149 -1.48 23.92 -3.03
CA LEU A 149 -1.62 25.34 -3.42
C LEU A 149 -3.02 25.88 -3.13
N ASP A 150 -4.06 25.10 -3.37
CA ASP A 150 -5.44 25.47 -3.05
C ASP A 150 -5.65 25.64 -1.54
N VAL A 151 -5.04 24.79 -0.71
CA VAL A 151 -5.04 24.95 0.76
C VAL A 151 -4.38 26.27 1.15
N LEU A 152 -3.19 26.59 0.61
CA LEU A 152 -2.50 27.84 0.91
C LEU A 152 -3.29 29.09 0.49
N GLN A 153 -4.11 28.96 -0.55
CA GLN A 153 -4.99 30.03 -1.04
C GLN A 153 -6.34 30.09 -0.31
N GLY A 154 -6.60 29.18 0.63
CA GLY A 154 -7.87 29.10 1.36
C GLY A 154 -9.05 28.58 0.53
N LYS A 155 -8.77 27.86 -0.57
CA LYS A 155 -9.78 27.28 -1.47
C LYS A 155 -10.18 25.86 -1.07
N ALA A 156 -9.34 25.16 -0.32
CA ALA A 156 -9.57 23.80 0.13
C ALA A 156 -9.08 23.61 1.58
N GLU A 157 -9.60 22.59 2.25
CA GLU A 157 -9.05 22.11 3.53
C GLU A 157 -7.96 21.06 3.28
N MET A 158 -7.04 20.88 4.23
CA MET A 158 -6.05 19.80 4.15
C MET A 158 -6.76 18.44 4.17
N ALA A 159 -6.58 17.66 3.11
CA ALA A 159 -7.16 16.34 2.98
C ALA A 159 -6.49 15.31 3.89
N THR A 160 -5.21 15.53 4.22
CA THR A 160 -4.42 14.67 5.11
C THR A 160 -3.97 15.46 6.33
N ARG A 161 -4.27 14.95 7.52
CA ARG A 161 -3.97 15.60 8.80
C ARG A 161 -2.89 14.85 9.59
N GLY A 162 -2.18 15.55 10.46
CA GLY A 162 -1.12 14.95 11.30
C GLY A 162 -1.55 13.71 12.10
N PRO A 163 -2.72 13.71 12.76
CA PRO A 163 -3.22 12.52 13.47
C PRO A 163 -3.40 11.30 12.54
N GLU A 164 -3.80 11.50 11.29
CA GLU A 164 -4.01 10.41 10.34
C GLU A 164 -2.68 9.74 9.97
N ALA A 165 -1.65 10.54 9.68
CA ALA A 165 -0.31 10.02 9.45
C ALA A 165 0.22 9.25 10.66
N MET A 166 -0.01 9.77 11.87
CA MET A 166 0.38 9.09 13.11
C MET A 166 -0.35 7.76 13.30
N ALA A 167 -1.64 7.67 12.93
CA ALA A 167 -2.40 6.43 13.01
C ALA A 167 -1.80 5.36 12.10
N VAL A 168 -1.49 5.72 10.86
CA VAL A 168 -0.89 4.81 9.88
C VAL A 168 0.47 4.29 10.37
N ILE A 169 1.32 5.15 10.93
CA ILE A 169 2.62 4.73 11.51
C ILE A 169 2.42 3.77 12.69
N ARG A 170 1.40 4.01 13.55
CA ARG A 170 1.06 3.09 14.66
C ARG A 170 0.63 1.72 14.14
N ILE A 171 -0.13 1.68 13.05
CA ILE A 171 -0.56 0.42 12.42
C ILE A 171 0.63 -0.31 11.80
N ALA A 172 1.51 0.40 11.08
CA ALA A 172 2.74 -0.17 10.52
C ALA A 172 3.62 -0.79 11.61
N THR A 173 3.79 -0.09 12.74
CA THR A 173 4.50 -0.59 13.93
C THR A 173 3.86 -1.85 14.49
N ALA A 174 2.52 -1.91 14.54
CA ALA A 174 1.79 -3.09 15.00
C ALA A 174 1.95 -4.28 14.04
N CYS A 175 1.98 -4.03 12.73
CA CYS A 175 2.25 -5.05 11.72
C CYS A 175 3.67 -5.62 11.87
N GLU A 176 4.68 -4.77 12.02
CA GLU A 176 6.06 -5.19 12.27
C GLU A 176 6.17 -6.04 13.55
N LYS A 177 5.54 -5.57 14.64
CA LYS A 177 5.47 -6.33 15.91
C LYS A 177 4.81 -7.69 15.71
N SER A 178 3.73 -7.76 14.94
CA SER A 178 3.03 -9.01 14.64
C SER A 178 3.92 -9.97 13.87
N ALA A 179 4.56 -9.50 12.79
CA ALA A 179 5.46 -10.30 11.96
C ALA A 179 6.62 -10.87 12.78
N ARG A 180 7.22 -10.06 13.66
CA ARG A 180 8.32 -10.50 14.54
C ARG A 180 7.88 -11.51 15.60
N THR A 181 6.67 -11.38 16.14
CA THR A 181 6.21 -12.21 17.27
C THR A 181 5.38 -13.41 16.84
N GLY A 182 4.91 -13.46 15.59
CA GLY A 182 4.01 -14.48 15.09
C GLY A 182 2.63 -14.46 15.75
N ARG A 183 2.21 -13.30 16.30
CA ARG A 183 0.95 -13.15 17.05
C ARG A 183 0.12 -12.00 16.51
N PHE A 184 -1.19 -12.10 16.68
CA PHE A 184 -2.09 -10.96 16.50
C PHE A 184 -1.71 -9.83 17.47
N VAL A 185 -1.84 -8.59 17.01
CA VAL A 185 -1.63 -7.39 17.80
C VAL A 185 -2.94 -6.60 17.82
N ASP A 186 -3.53 -6.47 19.00
CA ASP A 186 -4.68 -5.60 19.23
C ASP A 186 -4.22 -4.14 19.34
N MET A 187 -5.10 -3.23 18.93
CA MET A 187 -4.87 -1.79 18.88
C MET A 187 -6.04 -1.03 19.48
N GLU A 188 -5.73 0.01 20.25
CA GLU A 188 -6.69 0.93 20.84
C GLU A 188 -6.45 2.35 20.31
N TRP A 189 -7.55 3.04 20.03
CA TRP A 189 -7.56 4.38 19.44
C TRP A 189 -8.12 5.36 20.45
N GLY A 190 -7.42 6.49 20.64
CA GLY A 190 -7.89 7.59 21.47
C GLY A 190 -8.88 8.49 20.72
N PRO A 191 -9.59 9.38 21.44
CA PRO A 191 -10.60 10.28 20.86
C PRO A 191 -10.08 11.14 19.70
N GLU A 192 -8.79 11.45 19.69
CA GLU A 192 -8.13 12.20 18.62
C GLU A 192 -8.11 11.50 17.25
N PHE A 193 -8.52 10.23 17.19
CA PHE A 193 -8.62 9.42 15.97
C PHE A 193 -10.08 9.12 15.55
N ASP A 194 -11.08 9.54 16.33
CA ASP A 194 -12.49 9.27 16.07
C ASP A 194 -13.11 10.24 15.05
N GLU A 195 -12.46 11.37 14.77
CA GLU A 195 -13.00 12.46 13.92
C GLU A 195 -12.84 12.23 12.40
N ARG A 196 -12.66 11.00 11.92
CA ARG A 196 -12.84 10.71 10.49
C ARG A 196 -14.35 10.74 10.19
N GLY A 197 -14.83 11.96 9.94
CA GLY A 197 -16.24 12.28 9.75
C GLY A 197 -16.97 11.29 8.83
N SER A 198 -18.13 10.87 9.30
CA SER A 198 -19.18 10.18 8.53
C SER A 198 -19.58 10.92 7.27
#